data_AF-A0A382F134-F1
#
_entry.id   AF-A0A382F134-F1
#
_cell.length_a   1.000
_cell.length_b   1.000
_cell.length_c   1.000
_cell.angle_alpha   90.00
_cell.angle_beta   90.00
_cell.angle_gamma   90.00
#
_symmetry.space_group_name_H-M   'P 1'
#
loop_
_entity.id
_entity.type
_entity.pdbx_description
1 polymer ?
#
loop_
_entity_poly.entity_id
_entity_poly.type
_entity_poly.pdbx_seq_one_letter_code
_entity_poly.pdbx_strand_id
1 'polypeptide(L)'
;MQYRLRQMLLALVFNLSMLSFSPVMAAFTLDVDDDGHIEPLTDGLLIMRYLFGFSGDALTRGALAIDARRTEADQLATHLAQNDNYLDIDSDAALLPLTDGLLIIRHLFGFQGEPLVQGSLGSAATLTSSAEIKSYFNTITDTDGDGIVDSLDDQPPVLAVLGAVTVSLTMGEDYLDAGVSAVDQEDGDLSSSVVISGLGDINTSMAGSYLVS
;
A
#
# COMPACT_ATOMS: atom_id res chain seq x y z
N MET A 1 -2.51 28.97 23.26
CA MET A 1 -1.70 27.73 23.29
C MET A 1 -1.28 27.45 21.85
N GLN A 2 -0.29 28.16 21.29
CA GLN A 2 1.15 27.85 21.30
C GLN A 2 1.47 26.44 20.77
N TYR A 3 1.29 26.22 19.46
CA TYR A 3 2.02 25.18 18.73
C TYR A 3 3.36 25.79 18.30
N ARG A 4 4.47 25.21 18.80
CA ARG A 4 5.83 25.64 18.50
C ARG A 4 6.33 24.96 17.23
N LEU A 5 6.36 25.70 16.12
CA LEU A 5 7.09 25.32 14.92
C LEU A 5 8.58 25.65 15.14
N ARG A 6 9.43 24.63 15.27
CA ARG A 6 10.88 24.79 15.50
C ARG A 6 11.64 24.21 14.30
N GLN A 7 12.07 25.14 13.45
CA GLN A 7 13.16 25.15 12.46
C GLN A 7 13.91 23.83 12.15
N MET A 8 13.99 23.55 10.84
CA MET A 8 15.06 22.78 10.18
C MET A 8 16.45 23.25 10.65
N LEU A 9 17.29 22.32 11.10
CA LEU A 9 18.74 22.48 11.09
C LEU A 9 19.41 21.12 10.84
N LEU A 10 20.17 21.08 9.75
CA LEU A 10 21.09 20.02 9.34
C LEU A 10 22.12 19.74 10.47
N ALA A 11 22.15 18.51 10.98
CA ALA A 11 23.22 18.03 11.85
C ALA A 11 23.55 16.56 11.55
N LEU A 12 24.65 16.36 10.81
CA LEU A 12 25.36 15.10 10.67
C LEU A 12 26.01 14.73 12.02
N VAL A 13 25.43 13.77 12.75
CA VAL A 13 26.15 12.92 13.70
C VAL A 13 25.59 11.51 13.59
N PHE A 14 26.33 10.65 12.86
CA PHE A 14 26.07 9.22 12.75
C PHE A 14 26.41 8.56 14.09
N ASN A 15 25.40 8.31 14.91
CA ASN A 15 25.51 7.38 16.03
C ASN A 15 24.21 6.56 16.06
N LEU A 16 24.04 5.74 15.03
CA LEU A 16 22.93 4.81 14.91
C LEU A 16 23.17 3.65 15.87
N SER A 17 22.82 3.86 17.13
CA SER A 17 22.40 2.77 18.00
C SER A 17 21.29 2.05 17.25
N MET A 18 21.62 0.88 16.68
CA MET A 18 20.67 -0.07 16.09
C MET A 18 19.62 -0.44 17.15
N LEU A 19 18.57 0.37 17.26
CA LEU A 19 17.27 -0.12 17.65
C LEU A 19 16.95 -1.13 16.56
N SER A 20 17.14 -2.42 16.86
CA SER A 20 16.52 -3.47 16.07
C SER A 20 15.03 -3.21 16.16
N PHE A 21 14.49 -2.58 15.13
CA PHE A 21 13.10 -2.72 14.79
C PHE A 21 12.97 -4.22 14.52
N SER A 22 12.45 -4.99 15.48
CA SER A 22 11.86 -6.27 15.13
C SER A 22 10.63 -5.87 14.34
N PRO A 23 10.58 -6.09 13.01
CA PRO A 23 9.33 -5.91 12.31
C PRO A 23 8.33 -6.83 13.02
N VAL A 24 7.20 -6.26 13.45
CA VAL A 24 6.07 -7.07 13.86
C VAL A 24 5.60 -7.72 12.57
N MET A 25 6.12 -8.91 12.27
CA MET A 25 5.70 -9.64 11.08
C MET A 25 4.20 -9.80 11.09
N ALA A 26 3.58 -9.61 9.93
CA ALA A 26 2.17 -9.86 9.72
C ALA A 26 1.80 -11.26 10.26
N ALA A 27 0.78 -11.33 11.13
CA ALA A 27 0.29 -12.62 11.62
C ALA A 27 -0.40 -13.43 10.51
N PHE A 28 -0.91 -12.74 9.49
CA PHE A 28 -1.59 -13.26 8.31
C PHE A 28 -1.55 -12.20 7.20
N THR A 29 -1.43 -12.64 5.95
CA THR A 29 -1.61 -11.82 4.75
C THR A 29 -2.52 -12.56 3.77
N LEU A 30 -3.07 -11.84 2.79
CA LEU A 30 -3.87 -12.44 1.72
C LEU A 30 -3.06 -13.28 0.71
N ASP A 31 -1.73 -13.32 0.81
CA ASP A 31 -0.87 -14.26 0.08
C ASP A 31 -1.03 -15.66 0.69
N VAL A 32 -2.06 -16.38 0.24
CA VAL A 32 -2.47 -17.66 0.82
C VAL A 32 -1.75 -18.83 0.19
N ASP A 33 -1.13 -18.68 -0.98
CA ASP A 33 -0.26 -19.71 -1.55
C ASP A 33 1.25 -19.48 -1.32
N ASP A 34 1.62 -18.41 -0.60
CA ASP A 34 2.96 -18.05 -0.13
C ASP A 34 3.97 -17.93 -1.29
N ASP A 35 3.55 -17.31 -2.39
CA ASP A 35 4.40 -17.01 -3.54
C ASP A 35 5.10 -15.63 -3.43
N GLY A 36 4.64 -14.77 -2.51
CA GLY A 36 5.12 -13.39 -2.32
C GLY A 36 4.31 -12.36 -3.10
N HIS A 37 3.19 -12.76 -3.70
CA HIS A 37 2.27 -11.92 -4.45
C HIS A 37 0.85 -12.09 -3.91
N ILE A 38 0.03 -11.06 -4.06
CA ILE A 38 -1.39 -11.11 -3.69
C ILE A 38 -2.18 -10.89 -4.98
N GLU A 39 -2.69 -11.95 -5.58
CA GLU A 39 -3.36 -11.89 -6.88
C GLU A 39 -4.80 -12.43 -6.87
N PRO A 40 -5.69 -11.91 -7.75
CA PRO A 40 -7.09 -12.35 -7.76
C PRO A 40 -7.27 -13.83 -8.11
N LEU A 41 -6.44 -14.37 -9.00
CA LEU A 41 -6.65 -15.69 -9.61
C LEU A 41 -5.88 -16.82 -8.92
N THR A 42 -4.90 -16.48 -8.08
CA THR A 42 -4.16 -17.43 -7.25
C THR A 42 -4.72 -17.36 -5.83
N ASP A 43 -4.57 -16.24 -5.14
CA ASP A 43 -5.04 -16.11 -3.76
C ASP A 43 -6.55 -15.97 -3.64
N GLY A 44 -7.11 -14.98 -4.33
CA GLY A 44 -8.53 -14.67 -4.26
C GLY A 44 -9.39 -15.87 -4.65
N LEU A 45 -8.98 -16.61 -5.68
CA LEU A 45 -9.68 -17.81 -6.13
C LEU A 45 -9.56 -18.97 -5.12
N LEU A 46 -8.40 -19.16 -4.49
CA LEU A 46 -8.21 -20.17 -3.45
C LEU A 46 -9.09 -19.89 -2.22
N ILE A 47 -9.10 -18.64 -1.74
CA ILE A 47 -9.97 -18.21 -0.64
C ILE A 47 -11.44 -18.43 -1.04
N MET A 48 -11.84 -18.00 -2.23
CA MET A 48 -13.21 -18.16 -2.71
C MET A 48 -13.64 -19.63 -2.75
N ARG A 49 -12.79 -20.53 -3.25
CA ARG A 49 -13.04 -21.98 -3.26
C ARG A 49 -13.15 -22.54 -1.84
N TYR A 50 -12.25 -22.17 -0.95
CA TYR A 50 -12.30 -22.57 0.45
C TYR A 50 -13.64 -22.18 1.10
N LEU A 51 -14.10 -20.94 0.92
CA LEU A 51 -15.36 -20.45 1.48
C LEU A 51 -16.57 -21.23 0.94
N PHE A 52 -16.56 -21.61 -0.33
CA PHE A 52 -17.60 -22.49 -0.90
C PHE A 52 -17.51 -23.95 -0.42
N GLY A 53 -16.52 -24.29 0.42
CA GLY A 53 -16.33 -25.63 1.00
C GLY A 53 -15.58 -26.59 0.09
N PHE A 54 -14.86 -26.10 -0.92
CA PHE A 54 -14.01 -26.96 -1.75
C PHE A 54 -12.79 -27.44 -0.95
N SER A 55 -12.34 -28.66 -1.24
CA SER A 55 -11.18 -29.29 -0.60
C SER A 55 -10.44 -30.20 -1.59
N GLY A 56 -9.26 -30.68 -1.19
CA GLY A 56 -8.40 -31.52 -2.03
C GLY A 56 -8.07 -30.84 -3.37
N ASP A 57 -8.03 -31.63 -4.44
CA ASP A 57 -7.78 -31.12 -5.79
C ASP A 57 -8.71 -29.99 -6.22
N ALA A 58 -9.96 -30.00 -5.75
CA ALA A 58 -10.95 -29.02 -6.17
C ALA A 58 -10.68 -27.64 -5.56
N LEU A 59 -9.94 -27.60 -4.44
CA LEU A 59 -9.44 -26.37 -3.83
C LEU A 59 -8.27 -25.81 -4.67
N THR A 60 -7.24 -26.61 -4.95
CA THR A 60 -5.96 -26.08 -5.48
C THR A 60 -5.80 -26.15 -7.00
N ARG A 61 -6.46 -27.08 -7.69
CA ARG A 61 -6.19 -27.35 -9.12
C ARG A 61 -6.44 -26.11 -9.98
N GLY A 62 -5.38 -25.66 -10.66
CA GLY A 62 -5.41 -24.54 -11.59
C GLY A 62 -5.65 -23.18 -10.92
N ALA A 63 -5.45 -23.09 -9.59
CA ALA A 63 -5.58 -21.86 -8.81
C ALA A 63 -4.32 -21.58 -7.97
N LEU A 64 -3.25 -22.36 -8.10
CA LEU A 64 -1.96 -22.06 -7.47
C LEU A 64 -1.11 -21.24 -8.44
N ALA A 65 -0.35 -20.28 -7.90
CA ALA A 65 0.71 -19.61 -8.63
C ALA A 65 1.82 -20.58 -9.07
N ILE A 66 2.67 -20.13 -10.00
CA ILE A 66 3.77 -20.95 -10.51
C ILE A 66 4.86 -21.20 -9.45
N ASP A 67 5.03 -20.25 -8.55
CA ASP A 67 6.01 -20.17 -7.47
C ASP A 67 5.39 -20.30 -6.07
N ALA A 68 4.11 -20.67 -6.01
CA ALA A 68 3.40 -21.04 -4.79
C ALA A 68 4.20 -22.03 -3.94
N ARG A 69 4.34 -21.71 -2.65
CA ARG A 69 5.01 -22.56 -1.65
C ARG A 69 4.03 -23.40 -0.86
N ARG A 70 2.80 -22.92 -0.65
CA ARG A 70 1.70 -23.62 0.00
C ARG A 70 0.79 -24.27 -1.04
N THR A 71 1.25 -25.40 -1.58
CA THR A 71 0.60 -26.09 -2.71
C THR A 71 -0.35 -27.23 -2.31
N GLU A 72 -0.21 -27.77 -1.11
CA GLU A 72 -1.03 -28.90 -0.65
C GLU A 72 -2.37 -28.40 -0.09
N ALA A 73 -3.48 -28.97 -0.59
CA ALA A 73 -4.83 -28.53 -0.26
C ALA A 73 -5.15 -28.60 1.25
N ASP A 74 -4.65 -29.63 1.95
CA ASP A 74 -4.85 -29.77 3.39
C ASP A 74 -4.08 -28.71 4.18
N GLN A 75 -2.88 -28.33 3.73
CA GLN A 75 -2.08 -27.29 4.35
C GLN A 75 -2.73 -25.92 4.14
N LEU A 76 -3.20 -25.65 2.92
CA LEU A 76 -3.92 -24.43 2.57
C LEU A 76 -5.21 -24.28 3.38
N ALA A 77 -6.06 -25.32 3.40
CA ALA A 77 -7.30 -25.29 4.17
C ALA A 77 -7.04 -25.10 5.68
N THR A 78 -5.99 -25.72 6.22
CA THR A 78 -5.58 -25.52 7.62
C THR A 78 -5.14 -24.08 7.86
N HIS A 79 -4.37 -23.50 6.95
CA HIS A 79 -3.89 -22.12 7.05
C HIS A 79 -5.04 -21.10 7.02
N LEU A 80 -6.00 -21.29 6.11
CA LEU A 80 -7.21 -20.46 6.02
C LEU A 80 -8.06 -20.60 7.29
N ALA A 81 -8.32 -21.83 7.75
CA ALA A 81 -9.11 -22.10 8.94
C ALA A 81 -8.51 -21.50 10.24
N GLN A 82 -7.18 -21.43 10.33
CA GLN A 82 -6.50 -20.77 11.46
C GLN A 82 -6.66 -19.25 11.44
N ASN A 83 -7.03 -18.68 10.30
CA ASN A 83 -7.12 -17.25 10.04
C ASN A 83 -8.52 -16.82 9.59
N ASP A 84 -9.55 -17.63 9.82
CA ASP A 84 -10.95 -17.35 9.44
C ASP A 84 -11.42 -15.95 9.91
N ASN A 85 -10.95 -15.50 11.08
CA ASN A 85 -11.29 -14.18 11.63
C ASN A 85 -10.77 -13.00 10.77
N TYR A 86 -9.67 -13.19 10.04
CA TYR A 86 -9.12 -12.20 9.12
C TYR A 86 -9.83 -12.21 7.76
N LEU A 87 -10.55 -13.29 7.46
CA LEU A 87 -11.28 -13.45 6.21
C LEU A 87 -12.73 -12.92 6.31
N ASP A 88 -13.21 -12.55 7.50
CA ASP A 88 -14.50 -11.86 7.72
C ASP A 88 -14.33 -10.34 7.44
N ILE A 89 -14.44 -9.97 6.17
CA ILE A 89 -14.09 -8.64 5.65
C ILE A 89 -15.16 -7.60 5.97
N ASP A 90 -16.44 -7.98 5.98
CA ASP A 90 -17.51 -7.05 6.37
C ASP A 90 -17.78 -7.03 7.90
N SER A 91 -17.03 -7.86 8.64
CA SER A 91 -16.99 -7.93 10.10
C SER A 91 -18.38 -8.17 10.69
N ASP A 92 -19.13 -9.11 10.12
CA ASP A 92 -20.45 -9.50 10.59
C ASP A 92 -20.48 -10.80 11.39
N ALA A 93 -19.29 -11.38 11.63
CA ALA A 93 -19.06 -12.67 12.28
C ALA A 93 -19.56 -13.88 11.48
N ALA A 94 -19.94 -13.71 10.21
CA ALA A 94 -20.33 -14.78 9.31
C ALA A 94 -19.40 -14.84 8.09
N LEU A 95 -18.39 -15.71 8.18
CA LEU A 95 -17.48 -15.98 7.07
C LEU A 95 -18.21 -16.70 5.91
N LEU A 96 -18.56 -15.96 4.85
CA LEU A 96 -19.39 -16.43 3.75
C LEU A 96 -18.79 -16.12 2.37
N PRO A 97 -19.03 -16.99 1.37
CA PRO A 97 -18.50 -16.82 0.02
C PRO A 97 -18.92 -15.51 -0.66
N LEU A 98 -20.19 -15.14 -0.55
CA LEU A 98 -20.78 -14.07 -1.37
C LEU A 98 -20.73 -12.69 -0.69
N THR A 99 -20.31 -12.63 0.56
CA THR A 99 -20.07 -11.37 1.28
C THR A 99 -18.57 -11.15 1.37
N ASP A 100 -17.85 -12.02 2.08
CA ASP A 100 -16.42 -11.89 2.28
C ASP A 100 -15.59 -12.23 1.05
N GLY A 101 -15.78 -13.44 0.52
CA GLY A 101 -15.03 -13.89 -0.64
C GLY A 101 -15.22 -12.99 -1.86
N LEU A 102 -16.44 -12.45 -2.03
CA LEU A 102 -16.74 -11.49 -3.08
C LEU A 102 -16.08 -10.12 -2.83
N LEU A 103 -15.97 -9.66 -1.58
CA LEU A 103 -15.20 -8.45 -1.26
C LEU A 103 -13.71 -8.64 -1.53
N ILE A 104 -13.14 -9.77 -1.11
CA ILE A 104 -11.73 -10.13 -1.35
C ILE A 104 -11.43 -10.11 -2.85
N ILE A 105 -12.18 -10.89 -3.64
CA ILE A 105 -11.91 -10.99 -5.09
C ILE A 105 -12.07 -9.62 -5.78
N ARG A 106 -13.06 -8.82 -5.40
CA ARG A 106 -13.26 -7.48 -5.96
C ARG A 106 -12.12 -6.54 -5.59
N HIS A 107 -11.67 -6.56 -4.34
CA HIS A 107 -10.55 -5.75 -3.90
C HIS A 107 -9.28 -6.10 -4.69
N LEU A 108 -8.96 -7.38 -4.85
CA LEU A 108 -7.80 -7.83 -5.61
C LEU A 108 -7.88 -7.43 -7.09
N PHE A 109 -9.08 -7.39 -7.68
CA PHE A 109 -9.29 -6.85 -9.03
C PHE A 109 -9.24 -5.30 -9.11
N GLY A 110 -8.97 -4.61 -8.00
CA GLY A 110 -8.83 -3.16 -7.91
C GLY A 110 -10.16 -2.40 -7.87
N PHE A 111 -11.29 -3.07 -7.59
CA PHE A 111 -12.57 -2.38 -7.43
C PHE A 111 -12.57 -1.51 -6.17
N GLN A 112 -13.15 -0.32 -6.28
CA GLN A 112 -13.27 0.67 -5.21
C GLN A 112 -14.66 1.33 -5.28
N GLY A 113 -15.09 2.02 -4.22
CA GLY A 113 -16.39 2.69 -4.17
C GLY A 113 -17.57 1.71 -4.23
N GLU A 114 -18.64 2.11 -4.90
CA GLU A 114 -19.84 1.26 -5.08
C GLU A 114 -19.53 -0.11 -5.70
N PRO A 115 -18.70 -0.23 -6.76
CA PRO A 115 -18.31 -1.54 -7.30
C PRO A 115 -17.67 -2.51 -6.29
N LEU A 116 -17.00 -2.01 -5.25
CA LEU A 116 -16.45 -2.85 -4.19
C LEU A 116 -17.58 -3.41 -3.32
N VAL A 117 -18.46 -2.55 -2.81
CA VAL A 117 -19.40 -2.89 -1.72
C VAL A 117 -20.80 -3.31 -2.18
N GLN A 118 -21.23 -2.90 -3.37
CA GLN A 118 -22.62 -3.06 -3.78
C GLN A 118 -22.96 -4.54 -3.98
N GLY A 119 -23.90 -5.04 -3.17
CA GLY A 119 -24.39 -6.42 -3.23
C GLY A 119 -23.44 -7.48 -2.70
N SER A 120 -22.35 -7.08 -2.01
CA SER A 120 -21.36 -7.97 -1.40
C SER A 120 -21.27 -7.80 0.12
N LEU A 121 -22.22 -7.11 0.75
CA LEU A 121 -22.26 -6.96 2.21
C LEU A 121 -23.37 -7.82 2.79
N GLY A 122 -23.06 -8.50 3.90
CA GLY A 122 -24.00 -9.24 4.72
C GLY A 122 -25.04 -8.31 5.35
N SER A 123 -26.18 -8.88 5.76
CA SER A 123 -27.23 -8.09 6.42
C SER A 123 -26.81 -7.56 7.79
N ALA A 124 -25.77 -8.14 8.40
CA ALA A 124 -25.21 -7.74 9.67
C ALA A 124 -23.85 -7.03 9.55
N ALA A 125 -23.40 -6.74 8.31
CA ALA A 125 -22.15 -6.06 8.00
C ALA A 125 -21.96 -4.82 8.89
N THR A 126 -20.79 -4.75 9.52
CA THR A 126 -20.40 -3.60 10.33
C THR A 126 -19.44 -2.67 9.58
N LEU A 127 -18.64 -3.22 8.65
CA LEU A 127 -17.87 -2.45 7.68
C LEU A 127 -18.69 -2.33 6.39
N THR A 128 -19.19 -1.12 6.11
CA THR A 128 -20.20 -0.94 5.03
C THR A 128 -19.77 0.03 3.93
N SER A 129 -18.72 0.81 4.17
CA SER A 129 -18.17 1.70 3.16
C SER A 129 -16.91 1.13 2.51
N SER A 130 -16.68 1.49 1.24
CA SER A 130 -15.45 1.12 0.55
C SER A 130 -14.19 1.62 1.26
N ALA A 131 -14.27 2.72 2.00
CA ALA A 131 -13.13 3.28 2.73
C ALA A 131 -12.79 2.44 3.97
N GLU A 132 -13.80 2.02 4.74
CA GLU A 132 -13.63 1.13 5.89
C GLU A 132 -13.08 -0.24 5.46
N ILE A 133 -13.64 -0.82 4.41
CA ILE A 133 -13.19 -2.11 3.87
C ILE A 133 -11.77 -2.01 3.34
N LYS A 134 -11.41 -0.93 2.64
CA LYS A 134 -10.03 -0.70 2.22
C LYS A 134 -9.10 -0.59 3.44
N SER A 135 -9.50 0.14 4.47
CA SER A 135 -8.72 0.24 5.70
C SER A 135 -8.54 -1.12 6.38
N TYR A 136 -9.52 -2.03 6.30
CA TYR A 136 -9.39 -3.39 6.78
C TYR A 136 -8.42 -4.21 5.93
N PHE A 137 -8.49 -4.12 4.60
CA PHE A 137 -7.55 -4.80 3.71
C PHE A 137 -6.10 -4.43 4.00
N ASN A 138 -5.81 -3.15 4.26
CA ASN A 138 -4.47 -2.71 4.65
C ASN A 138 -3.93 -3.41 5.93
N THR A 139 -4.78 -4.05 6.74
CA THR A 139 -4.33 -4.84 7.91
C THR A 139 -3.89 -6.26 7.57
N ILE A 140 -4.19 -6.73 6.36
CA ILE A 140 -3.95 -8.09 5.87
C ILE A 140 -3.31 -8.12 4.47
N THR A 141 -2.85 -6.98 3.96
CA THR A 141 -2.08 -6.85 2.72
C THR A 141 -0.71 -6.26 3.04
N ASP A 142 0.27 -6.69 2.25
CA ASP A 142 1.64 -6.20 2.22
C ASP A 142 1.94 -5.99 0.74
N THR A 143 1.83 -4.74 0.28
CA THR A 143 1.84 -4.40 -1.14
C THR A 143 3.24 -4.44 -1.74
N ASP A 144 4.29 -4.20 -0.94
CA ASP A 144 5.67 -4.16 -1.42
C ASP A 144 6.51 -5.40 -1.06
N GLY A 145 5.96 -6.27 -0.21
CA GLY A 145 6.53 -7.56 0.17
C GLY A 145 7.69 -7.44 1.16
N ASP A 146 7.77 -6.37 1.94
CA ASP A 146 8.83 -6.16 2.92
C ASP A 146 8.59 -6.89 4.26
N GLY A 147 7.39 -7.47 4.44
CA GLY A 147 6.96 -8.21 5.61
C GLY A 147 6.20 -7.39 6.65
N ILE A 148 5.89 -6.12 6.35
CA ILE A 148 5.06 -5.22 7.14
C ILE A 148 3.73 -5.01 6.41
N VAL A 149 2.60 -5.10 7.11
CA VAL A 149 1.29 -4.83 6.49
C VAL A 149 1.10 -3.34 6.20
N ASP A 150 0.37 -3.01 5.14
CA ASP A 150 0.18 -1.62 4.65
C ASP A 150 -0.39 -0.65 5.71
N SER A 151 -1.09 -1.16 6.72
CA SER A 151 -1.64 -0.36 7.84
C SER A 151 -0.61 0.03 8.90
N LEU A 152 0.54 -0.66 8.91
CA LEU A 152 1.67 -0.41 9.79
C LEU A 152 2.91 0.05 9.03
N ASP A 153 2.88 -0.04 7.70
CA ASP A 153 3.91 0.49 6.84
C ASP A 153 3.77 2.03 6.71
N ASP A 154 4.90 2.72 6.84
CA ASP A 154 5.02 4.18 6.81
C ASP A 154 6.38 4.50 6.20
N GLN A 155 6.41 4.45 4.87
CA GLN A 155 7.62 4.74 4.12
C GLN A 155 7.72 6.24 3.84
N PRO A 156 8.92 6.82 3.82
CA PRO A 156 9.08 8.20 3.42
C PRO A 156 8.78 8.37 1.91
N PRO A 157 8.20 9.50 1.49
CA PRO A 157 7.91 9.74 0.09
C PRO A 157 9.19 9.85 -0.75
N VAL A 158 9.11 9.36 -2.00
CA VAL A 158 10.17 9.49 -3.00
C VAL A 158 10.02 10.84 -3.72
N LEU A 159 10.99 11.74 -3.49
CA LEU A 159 11.07 13.04 -4.16
C LEU A 159 11.96 12.99 -5.41
N ALA A 160 11.49 13.56 -6.51
CA ALA A 160 12.24 13.68 -7.77
C ALA A 160 12.12 15.09 -8.39
N VAL A 161 13.22 15.56 -8.99
CA VAL A 161 13.24 16.80 -9.79
C VAL A 161 12.86 16.45 -11.22
N LEU A 162 11.88 17.14 -11.82
CA LEU A 162 11.34 16.81 -13.15
C LEU A 162 12.18 17.37 -14.31
N GLY A 163 13.17 18.22 -14.01
CA GLY A 163 14.07 18.83 -14.98
C GLY A 163 15.55 18.61 -14.66
N ALA A 164 16.41 19.44 -15.26
CA ALA A 164 17.83 19.40 -14.98
C ALA A 164 18.12 19.91 -13.56
N VAL A 165 18.95 19.18 -12.81
CA VAL A 165 19.43 19.58 -11.48
C VAL A 165 20.27 20.87 -11.52
N THR A 166 20.78 21.24 -12.69
CA THR A 166 21.46 22.51 -12.93
C THR A 166 21.06 23.03 -14.30
N VAL A 167 20.57 24.28 -14.34
CA VAL A 167 20.20 24.99 -15.56
C VAL A 167 21.20 26.12 -15.79
N SER A 168 21.77 26.20 -16.99
CA SER A 168 22.63 27.30 -17.42
C SER A 168 21.85 28.22 -18.36
N LEU A 169 21.79 29.51 -18.01
CA LEU A 169 21.08 30.53 -18.78
C LEU A 169 22.05 31.63 -19.24
N THR A 170 21.74 32.24 -20.37
CA THR A 170 22.36 33.52 -20.74
C THR A 170 21.67 34.68 -20.01
N MET A 171 22.41 35.76 -19.76
CA MET A 171 21.91 36.90 -18.97
C MET A 171 20.65 37.49 -19.61
N GLY A 172 19.59 37.61 -18.81
CA GLY A 172 18.29 38.11 -19.23
C GLY A 172 17.33 37.05 -19.78
N GLU A 173 17.73 35.78 -19.87
CA GLU A 173 16.79 34.69 -20.15
C GLU A 173 15.86 34.44 -18.98
N ASP A 174 14.64 33.98 -19.26
CA ASP A 174 13.69 33.58 -18.23
C ASP A 174 14.07 32.21 -17.67
N TYR A 175 14.03 32.08 -16.34
CA TYR A 175 14.08 30.77 -15.69
C TYR A 175 12.66 30.25 -15.50
N LEU A 176 12.36 29.09 -16.10
CA LEU A 176 11.14 28.35 -15.85
C LEU A 176 11.47 27.12 -15.01
N ASP A 177 10.86 27.04 -13.84
CA ASP A 177 11.03 25.88 -12.97
C ASP A 177 10.32 24.66 -13.56
N ALA A 178 11.07 23.57 -13.73
CA ALA A 178 10.51 22.31 -14.23
C ALA A 178 9.65 21.59 -13.17
N GLY A 179 9.72 22.03 -11.91
CA GLY A 179 9.00 21.45 -10.80
C GLY A 179 9.64 20.18 -10.24
N VAL A 180 8.90 19.60 -9.32
CA VAL A 180 9.24 18.39 -8.56
C VAL A 180 8.03 17.48 -8.50
N SER A 181 8.28 16.19 -8.30
CA SER A 181 7.25 15.22 -7.93
C SER A 181 7.61 14.59 -6.59
N ALA A 182 6.61 14.36 -5.75
CA ALA A 182 6.74 13.54 -4.54
C ALA A 182 5.68 12.45 -4.61
N VAL A 183 6.13 11.20 -4.64
CA VAL A 183 5.24 10.04 -4.65
C VAL A 183 5.50 9.25 -3.39
N ASP A 184 4.44 9.04 -2.64
CA ASP A 184 4.39 8.18 -1.48
C ASP A 184 3.61 6.92 -1.85
N GLN A 185 4.03 5.76 -1.34
CA GLN A 185 3.37 4.51 -1.67
C GLN A 185 2.00 4.42 -0.97
N GLU A 186 1.93 4.87 0.29
CA GLU A 186 0.77 4.78 1.14
C GLU A 186 -0.19 5.97 0.94
N ASP A 187 0.36 7.18 0.82
CA ASP A 187 -0.39 8.43 0.69
C ASP A 187 -0.64 8.88 -0.77
N GLY A 188 0.04 8.26 -1.74
CA GLY A 188 -0.08 8.57 -3.17
C GLY A 188 0.70 9.81 -3.61
N ASP A 189 0.12 10.61 -4.52
CA ASP A 189 0.81 11.78 -5.09
C ASP A 189 0.78 12.98 -4.12
N LEU A 190 1.95 13.24 -3.52
CA LEU A 190 2.20 14.35 -2.60
C LEU A 190 2.89 15.55 -3.28
N SER A 191 2.99 15.58 -4.61
CA SER A 191 3.71 16.63 -5.34
C SER A 191 3.20 18.03 -5.03
N SER A 192 1.90 18.18 -4.78
CA SER A 192 1.29 19.45 -4.39
C SER A 192 1.62 19.93 -2.98
N SER A 193 2.12 19.03 -2.13
CA SER A 193 2.54 19.31 -0.75
C SER A 193 4.01 19.72 -0.66
N VAL A 194 4.78 19.63 -1.76
CA VAL A 194 6.18 20.02 -1.78
C VAL A 194 6.32 21.53 -1.70
N VAL A 195 7.13 21.99 -0.74
CA VAL A 195 7.44 23.42 -0.56
C VAL A 195 8.75 23.73 -1.29
N ILE A 196 8.67 24.54 -2.34
CA ILE A 196 9.84 25.01 -3.09
C ILE A 196 10.25 26.41 -2.59
N SER A 197 11.54 26.55 -2.25
CA SER A 197 12.17 27.79 -1.79
C SER A 197 13.22 28.28 -2.79
N GLY A 198 13.58 29.58 -2.72
CA GLY A 198 14.65 30.17 -3.54
C GLY A 198 14.23 30.64 -4.94
N LEU A 199 13.05 30.24 -5.45
CA LEU A 199 12.53 30.72 -6.74
C LEU A 199 12.40 32.25 -6.82
N GLY A 200 11.98 32.89 -5.73
CA GLY A 200 11.85 34.35 -5.66
C GLY A 200 13.18 35.11 -5.62
N ASP A 201 14.28 34.43 -5.32
CA ASP A 201 15.62 35.02 -5.23
C ASP A 201 16.37 34.97 -6.57
N ILE A 202 15.82 34.28 -7.56
CA ILE A 202 16.42 34.16 -8.89
C ILE A 202 16.37 35.52 -9.60
N ASN A 203 17.54 36.07 -9.91
CA ASN A 203 17.66 37.28 -10.69
C ASN A 203 18.50 37.03 -11.96
N THR A 204 17.84 36.72 -13.07
CA THR A 204 18.50 36.37 -14.34
C THR A 204 19.17 37.57 -15.04
N SER A 205 18.93 38.81 -14.56
CA SER A 205 19.63 40.01 -15.04
C SER A 205 21.00 40.20 -14.39
N MET A 206 21.36 39.36 -13.40
CA MET A 206 22.64 39.39 -12.71
C MET A 206 23.37 38.06 -12.92
N ALA A 207 24.64 38.13 -13.32
CA ALA A 207 25.48 36.93 -13.42
C ALA A 207 25.74 36.37 -12.01
N GLY A 208 25.45 35.09 -11.80
CA GLY A 208 25.62 34.43 -10.53
C GLY A 208 25.06 33.01 -10.52
N SER A 209 25.19 32.34 -9.38
CA SER A 209 24.53 31.07 -9.11
C SER A 209 23.40 31.30 -8.11
N TYR A 210 22.23 30.80 -8.45
CA TYR A 210 21.02 30.86 -7.64
C TYR A 210 20.62 29.43 -7.26
N LEU A 211 20.20 29.23 -6.02
CA LEU A 211 19.78 27.92 -5.50
C LEU A 211 18.27 27.87 -5.35
N VAL A 212 17.68 26.78 -5.82
CA VAL A 212 16.29 26.38 -5.55
C VAL A 212 16.34 25.12 -4.69
N SER A 213 15.52 25.05 -3.65
CA SER A 213 15.51 23.95 -2.67
C SER A 213 14.11 23.60 -2.20
#